data_AF-J9AP06-F1
#
_entry.id   AF-J9AP06-F1
#
_cell.length_a   1.000
_cell.length_b   1.000
_cell.length_c   1.000
_cell.angle_alpha   90.00
_cell.angle_beta   90.00
_cell.angle_gamma   90.00
#
_symmetry.space_group_name_H-M   'P 1'
#
loop_
_entity.id
_entity.type
_entity.pdbx_description
1 polymer ?
#
loop_
_entity_poly.entity_id
_entity_poly.type
_entity_poly.pdbx_seq_one_letter_code
_entity_poly.pdbx_strand_id
1 'polypeptide(L)' 'LDLIVPVMTMIQFIFFIGWLKVAQALLNPFGDDDDDFECNYLIDKNLAVRFQS' A
#
# COMPACT_ATOMS: atom_id res chain seq x y z
N LEU A 1 -5.10 -39.13 -2.33
CA LEU A 1 -4.51 -37.85 -2.80
C LEU A 1 -3.70 -37.31 -1.62
N ASP A 2 -2.42 -37.65 -1.56
CA ASP A 2 -1.52 -37.08 -0.55
C ASP A 2 -1.02 -35.74 -1.08
N LEU A 3 -1.72 -34.68 -0.67
CA LEU A 3 -1.35 -33.31 -1.04
C LEU A 3 -0.23 -32.87 -0.10
N ILE A 4 1.03 -33.16 -0.47
CA ILE A 4 2.23 -32.78 0.30
C ILE A 4 2.30 -31.26 0.54
N VAL A 5 1.70 -30.48 -0.37
CA VAL A 5 1.64 -29.02 -0.29
C VAL A 5 0.18 -28.56 -0.26
N PRO A 6 -0.28 -27.85 0.78
CA PRO A 6 -1.68 -27.42 0.92
C PRO A 6 -2.01 -26.21 0.04
N VAL A 7 -2.07 -26.42 -1.28
CA VAL A 7 -2.24 -25.35 -2.29
C VAL A 7 -3.48 -24.49 -2.04
N MET A 8 -4.63 -25.09 -1.72
CA MET A 8 -5.86 -24.34 -1.44
C MET A 8 -5.74 -23.43 -0.22
N THR A 9 -5.09 -23.91 0.84
CA THR A 9 -4.85 -23.12 2.05
C THR A 9 -3.87 -21.98 1.79
N MET A 10 -2.86 -22.19 0.94
CA MET A 10 -1.95 -21.12 0.52
C MET A 10 -2.68 -20.01 -0.25
N ILE A 11 -3.57 -20.38 -1.18
CA ILE A 11 -4.39 -19.41 -1.92
C ILE A 11 -5.28 -18.62 -0.96
N GLN A 12 -5.97 -19.31 -0.04
CA GLN A 12 -6.80 -18.66 0.98
C GLN A 12 -5.96 -17.68 1.84
N PHE A 13 -4.77 -18.10 2.27
CA PHE A 13 -3.87 -17.26 3.06
C PHE A 13 -3.47 -15.98 2.32
N ILE A 14 -3.08 -16.10 1.04
CA ILE A 14 -2.73 -14.94 0.20
C ILE A 14 -3.91 -13.97 0.08
N PHE A 15 -5.12 -14.49 -0.14
CA PHE A 15 -6.32 -13.64 -0.22
C PHE A 15 -6.60 -12.90 1.09
N PHE A 16 -6.59 -13.60 2.23
CA PHE A 16 -6.91 -12.98 3.52
C PHE A 16 -5.84 -11.96 3.94
N ILE A 17 -4.56 -12.32 3.85
CA ILE A 17 -3.47 -11.42 4.22
C ILE A 17 -3.32 -10.29 3.19
N GLY A 18 -3.50 -10.57 1.91
CA GLY A 18 -3.48 -9.56 0.86
C GLY A 18 -4.56 -8.49 1.09
N TRP A 19 -5.80 -8.90 1.37
CA TRP A 19 -6.87 -7.97 1.68
C TRP A 19 -6.58 -7.17 2.97
N LEU A 20 -6.10 -7.83 4.03
CA LEU A 20 -5.73 -7.15 5.26
C LEU A 20 -4.64 -6.08 5.02
N LYS A 21 -3.62 -6.40 4.22
CA LYS A 21 -2.54 -5.45 3.89
C LYS A 21 -3.02 -4.27 3.06
N VAL A 22 -3.92 -4.49 2.10
CA VAL A 22 -4.55 -3.39 1.36
C VAL A 22 -5.32 -2.47 2.31
N ALA A 23 -6.09 -3.03 3.25
CA ALA A 23 -6.79 -2.23 4.24
C ALA A 23 -5.83 -1.46 5.17
N GLN A 24 -4.69 -2.06 5.51
CA GLN A 24 -3.64 -1.41 6.32
C GLN A 24 -3.00 -0.23 5.58
N ALA A 25 -2.62 -0.40 4.31
CA ALA A 25 -2.06 0.67 3.50
C ALA A 25 -3.04 1.86 3.35
N LEU A 26 -4.35 1.57 3.28
CA LEU A 26 -5.37 2.61 3.18
C LEU A 26 -5.78 3.22 4.53
N LEU A 27 -5.39 2.62 5.66
CA LEU A 27 -5.81 3.08 6.99
C LEU A 27 -5.17 4.42 7.36
N ASN A 28 -3.90 4.61 6.99
CA ASN A 28 -3.18 5.87 7.16
C ASN A 28 -2.29 6.17 5.95
N PRO A 29 -2.86 6.68 4.84
CA PRO A 29 -2.14 6.88 3.59
C PRO A 29 -1.18 8.09 3.60
N PHE A 30 -0.96 8.70 4.78
CA PHE A 30 -0.13 9.89 4.98
C PHE A 30 1.06 9.58 5.92
N GLY A 31 1.41 8.31 6.08
CA GLY A 31 2.61 7.90 6.80
C GLY A 31 3.88 8.04 5.93
N ASP A 32 4.89 7.25 6.29
CA ASP A 32 6.19 7.16 5.60
C ASP A 32 6.39 5.76 4.97
N ASP A 33 5.33 4.95 4.86
CA ASP A 33 5.43 3.65 4.20
C ASP A 33 5.56 3.83 2.66
N ASP A 34 6.16 2.85 1.98
CA ASP A 34 6.46 2.93 0.53
C ASP A 34 5.21 3.15 -0.35
N ASP A 35 4.03 2.73 0.13
CA ASP A 35 2.74 2.86 -0.58
C ASP A 35 1.95 4.12 -0.17
N ASP A 36 2.48 4.95 0.74
CA ASP A 36 1.85 6.20 1.20
C ASP A 36 2.01 7.35 0.19
N PHE A 37 1.22 8.41 0.35
CA PHE A 37 1.35 9.60 -0.49
C PHE A 37 2.65 10.37 -0.21
N GLU A 38 3.35 10.75 -1.28
CA GLU A 38 4.49 11.67 -1.23
C GLU A 38 4.04 13.13 -0.98
N CYS A 39 3.44 13.40 0.19
CA CYS A 39 2.89 14.71 0.53
C CYS A 39 3.93 15.84 0.52
N ASN A 40 5.16 15.55 0.96
CA ASN A 40 6.26 16.53 0.95
C ASN A 40 6.56 16.99 -0.48
N TYR A 41 6.65 16.05 -1.42
CA TYR A 41 6.83 16.36 -2.84
C TYR A 41 5.67 17.21 -3.40
N LEU A 42 4.43 16.86 -3.05
CA LEU A 42 3.25 17.62 -3.48
C LEU A 42 3.26 19.06 -2.93
N ILE A 43 3.68 19.26 -1.68
CA ILE A 43 3.80 20.58 -1.06
C ILE A 43 4.88 21.40 -1.77
N ASP A 44 6.08 20.85 -1.96
CA ASP A 44 7.20 21.53 -2.61
C ASP A 44 6.84 21.94 -4.04
N LYS A 45 6.22 21.03 -4.80
CA LYS A 45 5.73 21.30 -6.15
C LYS A 45 4.73 22.46 -6.17
N ASN A 46 3.75 22.46 -5.26
CA ASN A 46 2.71 23.48 -5.22
C ASN A 46 3.27 24.86 -4.83
N LEU A 47 4.23 24.91 -3.91
CA LEU A 47 4.92 26.14 -3.55
C LEU A 47 5.73 26.67 -4.74
N ALA A 48 6.52 25.81 -5.40
CA ALA A 48 7.31 26.20 -6.56
C ALA A 48 6.43 26.78 -7.68
N VAL A 49 5.33 26.12 -8.04
CA VAL A 49 4.40 26.62 -9.06
C VAL A 49 3.80 27.98 -8.69
N ARG A 50 3.48 28.21 -7.42
CA ARG A 50 2.90 29.48 -6.94
C ARG A 50 3.90 30.62 -6.87
N PHE A 51 5.17 30.35 -6.62
CA PHE A 51 6.22 31.39 -6.57
C PHE A 51 6.89 31.63 -7.94
N GLN A 52 6.67 30.74 -8.92
CA GLN A 52 7.18 30.87 -10.30
C GLN A 52 6.26 31.74 -11.20
N SER A 53 5.08 32.14 -10.73
CA SER A 53 4.15 33.08 -11.40
C SER A 53 4.35 34.52 -10.95
#